data_AF-A0A285N110-F1
#
_entry.id   AF-A0A285N110-F1
#
_cell.length_a   1.000
_cell.length_b   1.000
_cell.length_c   1.000
_cell.angle_alpha   90.00
_cell.angle_beta   90.00
_cell.angle_gamma   90.00
#
_symmetry.space_group_name_H-M   'P 1'
#
loop_
_entity.id
_entity.type
_entity.pdbx_description
1 polymer ?
#
loop_
_entity_poly.entity_id
_entity_poly.type
_entity_poly.pdbx_seq_one_letter_code
_entity_poly.pdbx_strand_id
1 'polypeptide(L)'
;MESPTTTDPHDSTPTDDAGSGTLGAVFDAIVALLIAIPGISAAAAGVAVWQTADRELSEAIVADMEVTSTLVSESVLVDAINEMMVWGAGGLVLTGAALTVVGIAVLVYYRRLRRGGDGGVVPTDRLALVVLGAVVSTVASFVPFSPVLGGGVAGYFQQGSPRDGLGLGALAGLALTAPAVIVLGSLVGGALAADATPIALLLVGVALASAGFTIVLSALGGYAGTVIE
;
A
#
# COMPACT_ATOMS: atom_id res chain seq x y z
N MET A 1 -27.74 65.52 4.13
CA MET A 1 -27.45 64.66 5.28
C MET A 1 -28.53 63.59 5.28
N GLU A 2 -28.32 62.55 4.48
CA GLU A 2 -29.14 61.34 4.41
C GLU A 2 -28.19 60.25 3.90
N SER A 3 -27.87 59.31 4.78
CA SER A 3 -27.04 58.14 4.48
C SER A 3 -27.97 56.99 4.11
N PRO A 4 -27.77 56.27 2.99
CA PRO A 4 -28.52 55.05 2.73
C PRO A 4 -27.90 53.90 3.53
N THR A 5 -28.70 53.37 4.46
CA THR A 5 -28.56 52.00 4.98
C THR A 5 -28.98 51.02 3.90
N THR A 6 -28.06 50.17 3.45
CA THR A 6 -28.40 48.82 2.97
C THR A 6 -27.40 47.85 3.60
N THR A 7 -27.82 47.25 4.70
CA THR A 7 -27.31 45.96 5.17
C THR A 7 -27.54 44.93 4.07
N ASP A 8 -26.45 44.45 3.48
CA ASP A 8 -26.45 43.29 2.59
C ASP A 8 -26.65 42.03 3.46
N PRO A 9 -27.77 41.30 3.38
CA PRO A 9 -27.91 40.04 4.07
C PRO A 9 -27.09 39.01 3.30
N HIS A 10 -26.12 38.40 3.96
CA HIS A 10 -25.48 37.16 3.53
C HIS A 10 -26.54 36.17 3.03
N ASP A 11 -26.66 36.04 1.71
CA ASP A 11 -27.38 34.95 1.06
C ASP A 11 -26.51 33.69 1.16
N SER A 12 -26.55 33.04 2.32
CA SER A 12 -26.04 31.69 2.48
C SER A 12 -27.11 30.74 1.94
N THR A 13 -27.05 30.43 0.65
CA THR A 13 -27.85 29.38 0.03
C THR A 13 -27.51 28.02 0.66
N PRO A 14 -28.44 27.37 1.39
CA PRO A 14 -28.17 26.10 2.05
C PRO A 14 -28.54 24.95 1.11
N THR A 15 -27.72 24.67 0.10
CA THR A 15 -28.00 23.54 -0.82
C THR A 15 -26.82 22.65 -1.23
N ASP A 16 -25.57 22.95 -0.86
CA ASP A 16 -24.41 22.15 -1.33
C ASP A 16 -23.84 21.13 -0.31
N ASP A 17 -24.31 21.11 0.93
CA ASP A 17 -23.74 20.25 1.99
C ASP A 17 -24.20 18.77 1.94
N ALA A 18 -25.40 18.49 1.42
CA ALA A 18 -25.96 17.13 1.45
C ALA A 18 -25.29 16.19 0.40
N GLY A 19 -24.88 16.73 -0.74
CA GLY A 19 -24.25 15.98 -1.83
C GLY A 19 -22.79 15.63 -1.56
N SER A 20 -22.02 16.58 -1.02
CA SER A 20 -20.59 16.42 -0.69
C SER A 20 -20.37 15.36 0.39
N GLY A 21 -21.24 15.31 1.41
CA GLY A 21 -21.16 14.33 2.49
C GLY A 21 -21.35 12.88 2.03
N THR A 22 -22.28 12.64 1.09
CA THR A 22 -22.57 11.29 0.57
C THR A 22 -21.45 10.78 -0.32
N LEU A 23 -20.92 11.62 -1.22
CA LEU A 23 -19.83 11.24 -2.11
C LEU A 23 -18.55 10.88 -1.35
N GLY A 24 -18.22 11.66 -0.31
CA GLY A 24 -17.09 11.34 0.56
C GLY A 24 -17.27 10.00 1.29
N ALA A 25 -18.50 9.66 1.70
CA ALA A 25 -18.74 8.38 2.41
C ALA A 25 -18.52 7.17 1.50
N VAL A 26 -18.95 7.29 0.23
CA VAL A 26 -18.73 6.25 -0.79
C VAL A 26 -17.24 6.09 -1.08
N PHE A 27 -16.52 7.19 -1.23
CA PHE A 27 -15.09 7.19 -1.46
C PHE A 27 -14.31 6.53 -0.31
N ASP A 28 -14.60 6.92 0.95
CA ASP A 28 -13.95 6.34 2.13
C ASP A 28 -14.21 4.82 2.22
N ALA A 29 -15.43 4.38 1.88
CA ALA A 29 -15.78 2.97 1.83
C ALA A 29 -15.03 2.22 0.72
N ILE A 30 -14.87 2.81 -0.45
CA ILE A 30 -14.10 2.24 -1.56
C ILE A 30 -12.63 2.10 -1.15
N VAL A 31 -12.02 3.14 -0.59
CA VAL A 31 -10.62 3.12 -0.10
C VAL A 31 -10.44 2.00 0.94
N ALA A 32 -11.34 1.89 1.91
CA ALA A 32 -11.28 0.83 2.91
C ALA A 32 -11.39 -0.57 2.31
N LEU A 33 -12.31 -0.76 1.34
CA LEU A 33 -12.49 -2.04 0.64
C LEU A 33 -11.29 -2.41 -0.24
N LEU A 34 -10.69 -1.43 -0.92
CA LEU A 34 -9.50 -1.62 -1.74
C LEU A 34 -8.28 -2.05 -0.92
N ILE A 35 -8.24 -1.75 0.38
CA ILE A 35 -7.19 -2.23 1.29
C ILE A 35 -7.59 -3.58 1.90
N ALA A 36 -8.83 -3.70 2.39
CA ALA A 36 -9.28 -4.88 3.12
C ALA A 36 -9.41 -6.12 2.23
N ILE A 37 -9.93 -6.00 1.00
CA ILE A 37 -10.14 -7.14 0.11
C ILE A 37 -8.80 -7.81 -0.25
N PRO A 38 -7.76 -7.09 -0.74
CA PRO A 38 -6.46 -7.70 -0.97
C PRO A 38 -5.83 -8.28 0.31
N GLY A 39 -6.05 -7.64 1.46
CA GLY A 39 -5.62 -8.17 2.76
C GLY A 39 -6.24 -9.54 3.06
N ILE A 40 -7.56 -9.67 2.92
CA ILE A 40 -8.29 -10.93 3.13
C ILE A 40 -7.81 -11.98 2.13
N SER A 41 -7.69 -11.62 0.85
CA SER A 41 -7.22 -12.53 -0.20
C SER A 41 -5.80 -13.02 0.06
N ALA A 42 -4.88 -12.14 0.47
CA ALA A 42 -3.52 -12.52 0.85
C ALA A 42 -3.52 -13.46 2.05
N ALA A 43 -4.30 -13.17 3.09
CA ALA A 43 -4.40 -14.06 4.24
C ALA A 43 -4.94 -15.45 3.86
N ALA A 44 -5.98 -15.51 3.03
CA ALA A 44 -6.52 -16.76 2.53
C ALA A 44 -5.51 -17.55 1.68
N ALA A 45 -4.80 -16.87 0.78
CA ALA A 45 -3.74 -17.48 -0.03
C ALA A 45 -2.60 -18.02 0.83
N GLY A 46 -2.18 -17.27 1.87
CA GLY A 46 -1.15 -17.71 2.80
C GLY A 46 -1.56 -18.97 3.56
N VAL A 47 -2.80 -19.03 4.05
CA VAL A 47 -3.35 -20.24 4.67
C VAL A 47 -3.40 -21.41 3.68
N ALA A 48 -3.81 -21.17 2.44
CA ALA A 48 -3.85 -22.22 1.42
C ALA A 48 -2.44 -22.78 1.12
N VAL A 49 -1.44 -21.90 0.95
CA VAL A 49 -0.05 -22.32 0.74
C VAL A 49 0.47 -23.11 1.94
N TRP A 50 0.21 -22.65 3.16
CA TRP A 50 0.62 -23.34 4.38
C TRP A 50 0.06 -24.78 4.45
N GLN A 51 -1.19 -24.97 4.04
CA GLN A 51 -1.84 -26.29 4.06
C GLN A 51 -1.28 -27.26 3.00
N THR A 52 -0.67 -26.74 1.94
CA THR A 52 -0.07 -27.53 0.85
C THR A 52 1.46 -27.62 0.95
N ALA A 53 2.07 -26.93 1.91
CA ALA A 53 3.52 -26.85 2.05
C ALA A 53 4.05 -28.16 2.64
N ASP A 54 4.32 -29.12 1.76
CA ASP A 54 4.90 -30.42 2.09
C ASP A 54 6.25 -30.63 1.38
N ARG A 55 7.11 -31.44 2.00
CA ARG A 55 8.42 -31.81 1.44
C ARG A 55 8.28 -32.52 0.09
N GLU A 56 7.27 -33.39 -0.06
CA GLU A 56 6.99 -34.11 -1.32
C GLU A 56 6.70 -33.15 -2.48
N LEU A 57 5.95 -32.07 -2.23
CA LEU A 57 5.65 -31.04 -3.24
C LEU A 57 6.95 -30.30 -3.64
N SER A 58 7.78 -30.00 -2.65
CA SER A 58 9.08 -29.34 -2.88
C SER A 58 10.02 -30.22 -3.72
N GLU A 59 10.08 -31.52 -3.44
CA GLU A 59 10.84 -32.49 -4.22
C GLU A 59 10.32 -32.60 -5.66
N ALA A 60 9.00 -32.60 -5.85
CA ALA A 60 8.39 -32.61 -7.18
C ALA A 60 8.72 -31.33 -7.98
N ILE A 61 8.69 -30.16 -7.34
CA ILE A 61 9.07 -28.87 -7.97
C ILE A 61 10.54 -28.89 -8.39
N VAL A 62 11.43 -29.40 -7.54
CA VAL A 62 12.86 -29.47 -7.84
C VAL A 62 13.15 -30.48 -8.95
N ALA A 63 12.48 -31.63 -8.96
CA ALA A 63 12.62 -32.62 -10.02
C ALA A 63 12.17 -32.10 -11.40
N ASP A 64 11.17 -31.20 -11.44
CA ASP A 64 10.73 -30.53 -12.67
C ASP A 64 11.68 -29.40 -13.09
N MET A 65 12.41 -28.80 -12.13
CA MET A 65 13.48 -27.85 -12.42
C MET A 65 14.73 -28.60 -12.91
N GLU A 66 14.81 -28.79 -14.23
CA GLU A 66 15.98 -29.32 -14.96
C GLU A 66 17.23 -28.39 -14.88
N VAL A 67 17.36 -27.58 -13.82
CA VAL A 67 18.40 -26.58 -13.62
C VAL A 67 19.47 -27.14 -12.69
N THR A 68 20.61 -27.53 -13.27
CA THR A 68 21.81 -27.88 -12.51
C THR A 68 22.41 -26.60 -11.92
N SER A 69 22.02 -26.22 -10.70
CA SER A 69 22.59 -25.05 -10.03
C SER A 69 24.04 -25.33 -9.60
N THR A 70 24.97 -24.46 -10.00
CA THR A 70 26.39 -24.54 -9.57
C THR A 70 26.64 -23.92 -8.19
N LEU A 71 25.66 -23.20 -7.64
CA LEU A 71 25.80 -22.40 -6.41
C LEU A 71 25.12 -23.04 -5.19
N VAL A 72 24.14 -23.91 -5.38
CA VAL A 72 23.32 -24.52 -4.32
C VAL A 72 23.08 -25.98 -4.66
N SER A 73 23.32 -26.89 -3.71
CA SER A 73 23.04 -28.32 -3.91
C SER A 73 21.53 -28.57 -3.99
N GLU A 74 21.15 -29.62 -4.70
CA GLU A 74 19.73 -30.02 -4.86
C GLU A 74 19.01 -30.19 -3.52
N SER A 75 19.68 -30.80 -2.53
CA SER A 75 19.13 -30.96 -1.18
C SER A 75 18.81 -29.63 -0.50
N VAL A 76 19.70 -28.64 -0.62
CA VAL A 76 19.52 -27.31 -0.06
C VAL A 76 18.42 -26.57 -0.80
N LEU A 77 18.26 -26.80 -2.11
CA LEU A 77 17.18 -26.20 -2.89
C LEU A 77 15.80 -26.73 -2.46
N VAL A 78 15.67 -28.04 -2.21
CA VAL A 78 14.44 -28.64 -1.68
C VAL A 78 14.08 -28.03 -0.33
N ASP A 79 15.06 -27.98 0.59
CA ASP A 79 14.85 -27.43 1.93
C ASP A 79 14.52 -25.91 1.84
N ALA A 80 15.17 -25.17 0.94
CA ALA A 80 14.89 -23.75 0.71
C ALA A 80 13.49 -23.50 0.17
N ILE A 81 13.02 -24.29 -0.79
CA ILE A 81 11.65 -24.15 -1.33
C ILE A 81 10.64 -24.44 -0.23
N ASN A 82 10.83 -25.52 0.53
CA ASN A 82 9.95 -25.87 1.64
C ASN A 82 9.90 -24.74 2.69
N GLU A 83 11.06 -24.28 3.17
CA GLU A 83 11.13 -23.20 4.16
C GLU A 83 10.60 -21.87 3.60
N MET A 84 10.86 -21.55 2.34
CA MET A 84 10.29 -20.37 1.68
C MET A 84 8.76 -20.47 1.54
N MET A 85 8.19 -21.66 1.31
CA MET A 85 6.75 -21.86 1.30
C MET A 85 6.15 -21.63 2.70
N VAL A 86 6.76 -22.21 3.73
CA VAL A 86 6.31 -22.11 5.13
C VAL A 86 6.41 -20.66 5.64
N TRP A 87 7.60 -20.06 5.53
CA TRP A 87 7.81 -18.68 5.94
C TRP A 87 7.05 -17.70 5.05
N GLY A 88 7.04 -17.91 3.75
CA GLY A 88 6.29 -17.10 2.79
C GLY A 88 4.79 -17.12 3.07
N ALA A 89 4.22 -18.28 3.37
CA ALA A 89 2.84 -18.42 3.81
C ALA A 89 2.58 -17.63 5.10
N GLY A 90 3.45 -17.77 6.11
CA GLY A 90 3.36 -16.99 7.35
C GLY A 90 3.42 -15.47 7.12
N GLY A 91 4.35 -15.02 6.28
CA GLY A 91 4.48 -13.62 5.87
C GLY A 91 3.25 -13.10 5.14
N LEU A 92 2.67 -13.91 4.26
CA LEU A 92 1.48 -13.57 3.50
C LEU A 92 0.23 -13.49 4.39
N VAL A 93 0.09 -14.40 5.35
CA VAL A 93 -0.96 -14.34 6.39
C VAL A 93 -0.82 -13.09 7.24
N LEU A 94 0.39 -12.80 7.72
CA LEU A 94 0.67 -11.63 8.54
C LEU A 94 0.35 -10.33 7.78
N THR A 95 0.82 -10.23 6.53
CA THR A 95 0.57 -9.08 5.66
C THR A 95 -0.93 -8.91 5.40
N GLY A 96 -1.61 -10.01 5.08
CA GLY A 96 -3.04 -10.01 4.82
C GLY A 96 -3.86 -9.56 6.03
N ALA A 97 -3.52 -10.05 7.22
CA ALA A 97 -4.13 -9.63 8.47
C ALA A 97 -3.88 -8.15 8.75
N ALA A 98 -2.64 -7.67 8.59
CA ALA A 98 -2.29 -6.26 8.79
C ALA A 98 -3.08 -5.33 7.85
N LEU A 99 -3.13 -5.65 6.55
CA LEU A 99 -3.92 -4.89 5.57
C LEU A 99 -5.41 -4.89 5.91
N THR A 100 -5.95 -6.04 6.31
CA THR A 100 -7.35 -6.15 6.71
C THR A 100 -7.66 -5.26 7.91
N VAL A 101 -6.80 -5.28 8.94
CA VAL A 101 -6.92 -4.42 10.12
C VAL A 101 -6.84 -2.95 9.74
N VAL A 102 -5.91 -2.56 8.86
CA VAL A 102 -5.79 -1.17 8.37
C VAL A 102 -7.06 -0.75 7.61
N GLY A 103 -7.56 -1.57 6.69
CA GLY A 103 -8.79 -1.28 5.95
C GLY A 103 -10.01 -1.12 6.87
N ILE A 104 -10.13 -1.97 7.89
CA ILE A 104 -11.18 -1.85 8.91
C ILE A 104 -10.99 -0.58 9.75
N ALA A 105 -9.76 -0.29 10.19
CA ALA A 105 -9.45 0.89 11.00
C ALA A 105 -9.79 2.18 10.24
N VAL A 106 -9.46 2.25 8.95
CA VAL A 106 -9.83 3.35 8.06
C VAL A 106 -11.35 3.52 8.00
N LEU A 107 -12.09 2.43 7.76
CA LEU A 107 -13.56 2.46 7.75
C LEU A 107 -14.14 2.96 9.09
N VAL A 108 -13.56 2.55 10.22
CA VAL A 108 -14.01 2.95 11.56
C VAL A 108 -13.66 4.41 11.87
N TYR A 109 -12.46 4.87 11.52
CA TYR A 109 -12.01 6.25 11.71
C TYR A 109 -12.95 7.23 11.02
N TYR A 110 -13.21 7.01 9.73
CA TYR A 110 -14.11 7.87 8.96
C TYR A 110 -15.57 7.79 9.43
N ARG A 111 -16.02 6.64 9.93
CA ARG A 111 -17.36 6.49 10.55
C ARG A 111 -17.48 7.19 11.92
N ARG A 112 -16.38 7.42 12.63
CA ARG A 112 -16.38 8.08 13.95
C ARG A 112 -16.37 9.59 13.82
N LEU A 113 -15.53 10.15 12.95
CA LEU A 113 -15.47 11.60 12.70
C LEU A 113 -16.83 12.17 12.27
N ARG A 114 -17.55 11.43 11.43
CA ARG A 114 -18.87 11.87 10.92
C ARG A 114 -20.01 11.83 11.94
N ARG A 115 -19.84 11.13 13.08
CA ARG A 115 -20.83 11.17 14.19
C ARG A 115 -20.64 12.41 15.08
N GLY A 116 -19.55 13.16 14.92
CA GLY A 116 -19.17 14.29 15.77
C GLY A 116 -19.80 15.64 15.42
N GLY A 117 -20.40 15.81 14.23
CA GLY A 117 -21.23 16.98 13.94
C GLY A 117 -20.52 18.30 13.63
N ASP A 118 -19.21 18.32 13.33
CA ASP A 118 -18.56 19.52 12.80
C ASP A 118 -18.42 19.45 11.29
N GLY A 119 -18.98 20.47 10.63
CA GLY A 119 -18.99 20.67 9.18
C GLY A 119 -17.59 20.70 8.58
N GLY A 120 -17.55 20.41 7.28
CA GLY A 120 -16.36 20.02 6.55
C GLY A 120 -15.12 20.89 6.82
N VAL A 121 -14.03 20.21 7.12
CA VAL A 121 -12.69 20.71 6.81
C VAL A 121 -12.08 19.65 5.89
N VAL A 122 -11.72 20.10 4.69
CA VAL A 122 -10.95 19.34 3.69
C VAL A 122 -9.87 18.54 4.43
N PRO A 123 -9.71 17.21 4.22
CA PRO A 123 -8.74 16.42 4.98
C PRO A 123 -7.31 16.83 4.62
N THR A 124 -6.79 17.87 5.27
CA THR A 124 -5.36 18.19 5.33
C THR A 124 -4.65 17.29 6.35
N ASP A 125 -5.28 16.19 6.77
CA ASP A 125 -4.62 15.16 7.55
C ASP A 125 -3.65 14.42 6.63
N ARG A 126 -2.36 14.64 6.86
CA ARG A 126 -1.23 14.05 6.12
C ARG A 126 -1.37 12.54 5.88
N LEU A 127 -2.01 11.84 6.82
CA LEU A 127 -2.29 10.40 6.73
C LEU A 127 -3.34 10.06 5.65
N ALA A 128 -4.38 10.89 5.49
CA ALA A 128 -5.39 10.68 4.45
C ALA A 128 -4.80 10.84 3.05
N LEU A 129 -3.90 11.81 2.87
CA LEU A 129 -3.18 12.02 1.61
C LEU A 129 -2.23 10.86 1.29
N VAL A 130 -1.53 10.32 2.29
CA VAL A 130 -0.66 9.14 2.14
C VAL A 130 -1.48 7.90 1.74
N VAL A 131 -2.61 7.65 2.40
CA VAL A 131 -3.49 6.50 2.09
C VAL A 131 -4.08 6.64 0.68
N LEU A 132 -4.50 7.85 0.31
CA LEU A 132 -5.06 8.11 -1.01
C LEU A 132 -4.01 7.87 -2.12
N GLY A 133 -2.80 8.42 -1.96
CA GLY A 133 -1.71 8.20 -2.90
C GLY A 133 -1.40 6.70 -3.06
N ALA A 134 -1.35 5.95 -1.95
CA ALA A 134 -1.15 4.52 -1.98
C ALA A 134 -2.27 3.80 -2.76
N VAL A 135 -3.54 4.11 -2.48
CA VAL A 135 -4.68 3.49 -3.18
C VAL A 135 -4.70 3.82 -4.67
N VAL A 136 -4.40 5.06 -5.06
CA VAL A 136 -4.31 5.45 -6.48
C VAL A 136 -3.21 4.67 -7.18
N SER A 137 -2.04 4.49 -6.56
CA SER A 137 -0.98 3.65 -7.13
C SER A 137 -1.35 2.18 -7.23
N THR A 138 -2.11 1.65 -6.26
CA THR A 138 -2.64 0.29 -6.31
C THR A 138 -3.63 0.12 -7.44
N VAL A 139 -4.58 1.05 -7.58
CA VAL A 139 -5.56 1.03 -8.68
C VAL A 139 -4.84 1.15 -10.01
N ALA A 140 -3.89 2.08 -10.15
CA ALA A 140 -3.14 2.27 -11.39
C ALA A 140 -2.03 1.23 -11.64
N SER A 141 -1.93 0.16 -10.84
CA SER A 141 -0.84 -0.83 -10.90
C SER A 141 -0.69 -1.54 -12.25
N PHE A 142 -1.72 -1.53 -13.10
CA PHE A 142 -1.65 -2.00 -14.48
C PHE A 142 -0.83 -1.08 -15.41
N VAL A 143 -0.45 0.12 -14.96
CA VAL A 143 0.42 1.04 -15.69
C VAL A 143 1.83 0.97 -15.09
N PRO A 144 2.89 0.70 -15.88
CA PRO A 144 4.25 0.89 -15.40
C PRO A 144 4.40 2.35 -14.93
N PHE A 145 5.12 2.58 -13.83
CA PHE A 145 5.23 3.89 -13.17
C PHE A 145 3.99 4.37 -12.40
N SER A 146 3.03 3.51 -12.05
CA SER A 146 1.90 3.84 -11.16
C SER A 146 2.26 4.51 -9.81
N PRO A 147 3.46 4.27 -9.20
CA PRO A 147 3.88 5.00 -8.01
C PRO A 147 4.00 6.51 -8.24
N VAL A 148 4.34 6.94 -9.46
CA VAL A 148 4.40 8.37 -9.84
C VAL A 148 3.01 9.00 -9.80
N LEU A 149 1.98 8.28 -10.27
CA LEU A 149 0.61 8.78 -10.26
C LEU A 149 0.07 8.94 -8.83
N GLY A 150 0.27 7.93 -7.97
CA GLY A 150 -0.17 8.03 -6.57
C GLY A 150 0.62 9.05 -5.77
N GLY A 151 1.93 9.16 -6.01
CA GLY A 151 2.75 10.23 -5.45
C GLY A 151 2.28 11.61 -5.90
N GLY A 152 2.00 11.77 -7.20
CA GLY A 152 1.53 13.03 -7.79
C GLY A 152 0.17 13.48 -7.27
N VAL A 153 -0.78 12.56 -7.10
CA VAL A 153 -2.08 12.88 -6.48
C VAL A 153 -1.88 13.33 -5.03
N ALA A 154 -1.03 12.65 -4.25
CA ALA A 154 -0.74 13.06 -2.88
C ALA A 154 -0.07 14.44 -2.80
N GLY A 155 0.80 14.77 -3.77
CA GLY A 155 1.45 16.08 -3.87
C GLY A 155 0.52 17.20 -4.32
N TYR A 156 -0.38 16.95 -5.28
CA TYR A 156 -1.30 17.95 -5.83
C TYR A 156 -2.31 18.48 -4.80
N PHE A 157 -2.71 17.64 -3.83
CA PHE A 157 -3.63 18.07 -2.77
C PHE A 157 -2.91 18.65 -1.54
N GLN A 158 -1.57 18.69 -1.56
CA GLN A 158 -0.77 19.28 -0.49
C GLN A 158 -0.54 20.77 -0.77
N GLN A 159 -1.20 21.65 -0.02
CA GLN A 159 -0.98 23.11 -0.09
C GLN A 159 0.38 23.51 0.53
N GLY A 160 1.50 23.12 -0.08
CA GLY A 160 2.83 23.23 0.51
C GLY A 160 3.96 23.43 -0.49
N SER A 161 5.20 23.45 0.00
CA SER A 161 6.38 23.64 -0.85
C SER A 161 6.72 22.36 -1.64
N PRO A 162 7.47 22.44 -2.76
CA PRO A 162 7.88 21.25 -3.49
C PRO A 162 8.70 20.22 -2.69
N ARG A 163 9.36 20.67 -1.61
CA ARG A 163 10.04 19.78 -0.65
C ARG A 163 9.05 18.96 0.18
N ASP A 164 7.89 19.54 0.50
CA ASP A 164 6.83 18.85 1.24
C ASP A 164 6.17 17.79 0.36
N GLY A 165 5.90 18.10 -0.92
CA GLY A 165 5.39 17.15 -1.90
C GLY A 165 6.34 15.96 -2.13
N LEU A 166 7.65 16.20 -2.21
CA LEU A 166 8.66 15.14 -2.33
C LEU A 166 8.67 14.21 -1.10
N GLY A 167 8.60 14.78 0.10
CA GLY A 167 8.53 14.01 1.35
C GLY A 167 7.25 13.17 1.48
N LEU A 168 6.10 13.72 1.07
CA LEU A 168 4.84 12.98 1.07
C LEU A 168 4.78 11.89 0.01
N GLY A 169 5.28 12.15 -1.19
CA GLY A 169 5.42 11.14 -2.23
C GLY A 169 6.31 9.98 -1.75
N ALA A 170 7.43 10.26 -1.09
CA ALA A 170 8.28 9.22 -0.51
C ALA A 170 7.55 8.40 0.57
N LEU A 171 6.78 9.05 1.45
CA LEU A 171 5.97 8.37 2.48
C LEU A 171 4.86 7.52 1.87
N ALA A 172 4.20 7.98 0.81
CA ALA A 172 3.21 7.21 0.06
C ALA A 172 3.85 5.98 -0.60
N GLY A 173 5.01 6.15 -1.23
CA GLY A 173 5.81 5.04 -1.78
C GLY A 173 6.26 4.05 -0.71
N LEU A 174 6.61 4.52 0.49
CA LEU A 174 6.96 3.67 1.62
C LEU A 174 5.74 2.87 2.12
N ALA A 175 4.58 3.52 2.24
CA ALA A 175 3.35 2.86 2.63
C ALA A 175 2.93 1.79 1.60
N LEU A 176 3.13 2.08 0.31
CA LEU A 176 2.84 1.15 -0.79
C LEU A 176 3.79 -0.07 -0.79
N THR A 177 5.06 0.11 -0.42
CA THR A 177 6.05 -0.97 -0.40
C THR A 177 6.00 -1.83 0.86
N ALA A 178 5.43 -1.33 1.96
CA ALA A 178 5.42 -2.03 3.24
C ALA A 178 4.87 -3.48 3.17
N PRO A 179 3.74 -3.78 2.50
CA PRO A 179 3.26 -5.16 2.39
C PRO A 179 4.24 -6.08 1.66
N ALA A 180 4.86 -5.60 0.58
CA ALA A 180 5.83 -6.37 -0.19
C ALA A 180 7.10 -6.65 0.63
N VAL A 181 7.55 -5.68 1.44
CA VAL A 181 8.72 -5.85 2.32
C VAL A 181 8.48 -6.94 3.36
N ILE A 182 7.27 -7.03 3.95
CA ILE A 182 6.94 -8.09 4.91
C ILE A 182 7.03 -9.47 4.22
N VAL A 183 6.38 -9.63 3.07
CA VAL A 183 6.37 -10.91 2.33
C VAL A 183 7.79 -11.30 1.88
N LEU A 184 8.53 -10.39 1.25
CA LEU A 184 9.90 -10.65 0.80
C LEU A 184 10.84 -10.92 1.99
N GLY A 185 10.67 -10.20 3.10
CA GLY A 185 11.42 -10.43 4.33
C GLY A 185 11.16 -11.83 4.90
N SER A 186 9.93 -12.31 4.85
CA SER A 186 9.60 -13.69 5.23
C SER A 186 10.25 -14.71 4.30
N LEU A 187 10.25 -14.48 2.98
CA LEU A 187 10.96 -15.36 2.04
C LEU A 187 12.47 -15.39 2.30
N VAL A 188 13.07 -14.26 2.64
CA VAL A 188 14.48 -14.19 3.08
C VAL A 188 14.68 -15.03 4.35
N GLY A 189 13.76 -14.92 5.33
CA GLY A 189 13.77 -15.76 6.53
C GLY A 189 13.75 -17.26 6.22
N GLY A 190 12.87 -17.69 5.31
CA GLY A 190 12.81 -19.08 4.86
C GLY A 190 14.08 -19.54 4.15
N ALA A 191 14.62 -18.73 3.24
CA ALA A 191 15.87 -19.04 2.56
C ALA A 191 17.05 -19.18 3.56
N LEU A 192 17.11 -18.33 4.60
CA LEU A 192 18.13 -18.43 5.65
C LEU A 192 17.92 -19.63 6.57
N ALA A 193 16.67 -19.99 6.88
CA ALA A 193 16.34 -21.17 7.68
C ALA A 193 16.80 -22.48 7.01
N ALA A 194 16.88 -22.48 5.67
CA ALA A 194 17.38 -23.59 4.87
C ALA A 194 18.86 -23.48 4.46
N ASP A 195 19.64 -22.59 5.08
CA ASP A 195 21.06 -22.34 4.74
C ASP A 195 21.31 -21.88 3.27
N ALA A 196 20.26 -21.46 2.55
CA ALA A 196 20.34 -21.00 1.16
C ALA A 196 20.74 -19.52 1.04
N THR A 197 21.91 -19.18 1.59
CA THR A 197 22.43 -17.80 1.66
C THR A 197 22.45 -17.07 0.30
N PRO A 198 22.86 -17.69 -0.84
CA PRO A 198 22.82 -17.01 -2.14
C PRO A 198 21.42 -16.58 -2.55
N ILE A 199 20.40 -17.41 -2.26
CA ILE A 199 19.00 -17.11 -2.55
C ILE A 199 18.52 -15.95 -1.65
N ALA A 200 18.85 -16.00 -0.35
CA ALA A 200 18.53 -14.93 0.58
C ALA A 200 19.12 -13.57 0.13
N LEU A 201 20.38 -13.54 -0.30
CA LEU A 201 21.03 -12.32 -0.80
C LEU A 201 20.37 -11.79 -2.07
N LEU A 202 20.01 -12.68 -3.01
CA LEU A 202 19.27 -12.30 -4.21
C LEU A 202 17.92 -11.66 -3.84
N LEU A 203 17.17 -12.27 -2.94
CA LEU A 203 15.88 -11.76 -2.47
C LEU A 203 16.01 -10.39 -1.78
N VAL A 204 17.04 -10.21 -0.94
CA VAL A 204 17.34 -8.89 -0.34
C VAL A 204 17.64 -7.84 -1.41
N GLY A 205 18.45 -8.20 -2.42
CA GLY A 205 18.74 -7.30 -3.54
C GLY A 205 17.49 -6.89 -4.30
N VAL A 206 16.61 -7.84 -4.63
CA VAL A 206 15.32 -7.59 -5.28
C VAL A 206 14.40 -6.73 -4.41
N ALA A 207 14.34 -7.00 -3.10
CA ALA A 207 13.53 -6.23 -2.16
C ALA A 207 14.00 -4.77 -2.07
N LEU A 208 15.31 -4.53 -1.94
CA LEU A 208 15.87 -3.19 -1.88
C LEU A 208 15.71 -2.43 -3.20
N ALA A 209 15.94 -3.10 -4.33
CA ALA A 209 15.78 -2.50 -5.65
C ALA A 209 14.32 -2.10 -5.92
N SER A 210 13.37 -3.00 -5.65
CA SER A 210 11.94 -2.74 -5.85
C SER A 210 11.38 -1.67 -4.89
N ALA A 211 11.78 -1.71 -3.62
CA ALA A 211 11.40 -0.70 -2.64
C ALA A 211 11.97 0.67 -3.01
N GLY A 212 13.28 0.73 -3.30
CA GLY A 212 13.96 1.96 -3.71
C GLY A 212 13.35 2.55 -4.98
N PHE A 213 13.10 1.71 -6.00
CA PHE A 213 12.43 2.15 -7.22
C PHE A 213 11.06 2.77 -6.93
N THR A 214 10.20 2.07 -6.19
CA THR A 214 8.85 2.54 -5.86
C THR A 214 8.86 3.85 -5.06
N ILE A 215 9.72 3.94 -4.03
CA ILE A 215 9.84 5.14 -3.18
C ILE A 215 10.32 6.32 -4.00
N VAL A 216 11.35 6.14 -4.84
CA VAL A 216 11.89 7.21 -5.68
C VAL A 216 10.84 7.69 -6.70
N LEU A 217 10.15 6.77 -7.37
CA LEU A 217 9.09 7.15 -8.32
C LEU A 217 7.95 7.91 -7.62
N SER A 218 7.53 7.46 -6.43
CA SER A 218 6.46 8.13 -5.70
C SER A 218 6.89 9.50 -5.18
N ALA A 219 8.13 9.64 -4.72
CA ALA A 219 8.72 10.94 -4.35
C ALA A 219 8.78 11.90 -5.55
N LEU A 220 9.20 11.41 -6.72
CA LEU A 220 9.22 12.19 -7.96
C LEU A 220 7.81 12.61 -8.40
N GLY A 221 6.83 11.71 -8.26
CA GLY A 221 5.43 12.02 -8.48
C GLY A 221 4.96 13.15 -7.57
N GLY A 222 5.20 13.04 -6.26
CA GLY A 222 4.80 14.06 -5.27
C GLY A 222 5.43 15.42 -5.52
N TYR A 223 6.70 15.46 -5.91
CA TYR A 223 7.34 16.71 -6.34
C TYR A 223 6.67 17.30 -7.58
N ALA A 224 6.44 16.50 -8.63
CA ALA A 224 5.82 16.99 -9.85
C ALA A 224 4.39 17.51 -9.61
N GLY A 225 3.61 16.85 -8.74
CA GLY A 225 2.26 17.27 -8.38
C GLY A 225 2.20 18.69 -7.81
N THR A 226 3.18 19.07 -6.97
CA THR A 226 3.26 20.42 -6.37
C THR A 226 3.77 21.52 -7.31
N VAL A 227 4.38 21.16 -8.44
CA VAL A 227 4.95 22.14 -9.40
C VAL A 227 3.94 22.54 -10.48
N ILE A 228 2.90 21.72 -10.68
CA ILE A 228 1.88 21.93 -11.72
C ILE A 228 0.67 22.73 -11.16
N GLU A 229 0.62 22.97 -9.85
CA GLU A 229 -0.35 23.82 -9.15
C GLU A 229 0.11 25.30 -9.10
#